data_AF-A0A7Y9RGD4-F1
#
_entry.id   AF-A0A7Y9RGD4-F1
#
_cell.length_a   1.000
_cell.length_b   1.000
_cell.length_c   1.000
_cell.angle_alpha   90.00
_cell.angle_beta   90.00
_cell.angle_gamma   90.00
#
_symmetry.space_group_name_H-M   'P 1'
#
loop_
_entity.id
_entity.type
_entity.pdbx_description
1 polymer ?
#
loop_
_entity_poly.entity_id
_entity_poly.type
_entity_poly.pdbx_seq_one_letter_code
_entity_poly.pdbx_strand_id
1 'polypeptide(L)' 'MNGQAILENVRRYRGIASLYRQTAAFRPGQSWSLLEQAKDWEARALSELEAYFALRADYAAPLAA' A
#
# COMPACT_ATOMS: atom_id res chain seq x y z
N MET A 1 -10.32 0.47 13.61
CA MET A 1 -8.95 0.11 13.17
C MET A 1 -7.96 1.09 13.79
N ASN A 2 -6.80 0.62 14.27
CA ASN A 2 -5.76 1.49 14.85
C ASN A 2 -4.87 2.05 13.73
N GLY A 3 -4.60 3.36 13.73
CA GLY A 3 -3.75 4.01 12.72
C GLY A 3 -2.34 3.41 12.60
N GLN A 4 -1.77 2.87 13.68
CA GLN A 4 -0.49 2.14 13.62
C GLN A 4 -0.59 0.85 12.79
N ALA A 5 -1.69 0.10 12.93
CA ALA A 5 -1.91 -1.13 12.15
C ALA A 5 -2.07 -0.82 10.66
N ILE A 6 -2.74 0.29 10.32
CA ILE A 6 -2.88 0.75 8.92
C ILE A 6 -1.50 1.07 8.33
N LEU A 7 -0.67 1.84 9.03
CA LEU A 7 0.69 2.15 8.56
C LEU A 7 1.59 0.91 8.46
N GLU A 8 1.37 -0.10 9.31
CA GLU A 8 2.07 -1.37 9.18
C GLU A 8 1.64 -2.14 7.93
N ASN A 9 0.34 -2.17 7.60
CA ASN A 9 -0.16 -2.75 6.35
C ASN A 9 0.44 -2.03 5.13
N VAL A 10 0.48 -0.70 5.12
CA VAL A 10 1.10 0.09 4.04
C VAL A 10 2.55 -0.33 3.83
N ARG A 11 3.35 -0.42 4.90
CA ARG A 11 4.75 -0.87 4.83
C ARG A 11 4.85 -2.29 4.28
N ARG A 12 4.03 -3.21 4.77
CA ARG A 12 4.01 -4.62 4.34
C ARG A 12 3.68 -4.75 2.85
N TYR A 13 2.61 -4.11 2.39
CA TYR A 13 2.16 -4.20 1.01
C TYR A 13 3.18 -3.58 0.03
N ARG A 14 3.77 -2.44 0.37
CA ARG A 14 4.87 -1.85 -0.43
C ARG A 14 6.12 -2.73 -0.46
N GLY A 15 6.43 -3.41 0.64
CA GLY A 15 7.49 -4.41 0.71
C GLY A 15 7.25 -5.56 -0.26
N ILE A 16 6.03 -6.12 -0.25
CA ILE A 16 5.64 -7.19 -1.17
C ILE A 16 5.70 -6.73 -2.64
N ALA A 17 5.16 -5.55 -2.95
CA ALA A 17 5.25 -4.98 -4.31
C ALA A 17 6.71 -4.82 -4.79
N SER A 18 7.60 -4.37 -3.90
CA SER A 18 9.03 -4.24 -4.19
C SER A 18 9.67 -5.59 -4.50
N LEU A 19 9.32 -6.64 -3.75
CA LEU A 19 9.80 -8.00 -4.01
C LEU A 19 9.34 -8.53 -5.37
N TYR A 20 8.08 -8.28 -5.76
CA TYR A 20 7.60 -8.65 -7.09
C TYR A 20 8.38 -7.97 -8.22
N ARG A 21 8.68 -6.66 -8.10
CA ARG A 21 9.51 -5.94 -9.09
C ARG A 21 10.93 -6.46 -9.16
N GLN A 22 11.55 -6.71 -8.01
CA GLN A 22 12.89 -7.30 -7.95
C GLN A 22 12.90 -8.66 -8.64
N THR A 23 11.89 -9.50 -8.37
CA THR A 23 11.76 -10.81 -9.01
C THR A 23 11.54 -10.69 -10.53
N ALA A 24 10.74 -9.72 -10.98
CA ALA A 24 10.48 -9.47 -12.40
C ALA A 24 11.76 -9.15 -13.18
N ALA A 25 12.69 -8.40 -12.57
CA ALA A 25 13.98 -8.04 -13.18
C ALA A 25 14.85 -9.27 -13.51
N PHE A 26 14.71 -10.36 -12.75
CA PHE A 26 15.46 -11.61 -12.96
C PHE A 26 14.65 -12.70 -13.66
N ARG A 27 13.37 -12.45 -14.01
CA ARG A 27 12.46 -13.41 -14.64
C ARG A 27 11.75 -12.82 -15.85
N PRO A 28 12.46 -12.51 -16.96
CA PRO A 28 11.89 -11.80 -18.11
C PRO A 28 10.64 -12.49 -18.69
N GLY A 29 10.60 -13.82 -18.74
CA GLY A 29 9.44 -14.58 -19.22
C GLY A 29 8.19 -14.49 -18.34
N GLN A 30 8.33 -14.08 -17.07
CA GLN A 30 7.22 -13.88 -16.12
C GLN A 30 7.05 -12.41 -15.73
N SER A 31 7.87 -11.51 -16.28
CA SER A 31 8.00 -10.12 -15.82
C SER A 31 6.65 -9.39 -15.80
N TRP A 32 5.85 -9.54 -16.86
CA TRP A 32 4.53 -8.91 -16.94
C TRP A 32 3.59 -9.33 -15.81
N SER A 33 3.43 -10.62 -15.55
CA SER A 33 2.57 -11.12 -14.48
C SER A 33 3.09 -10.68 -13.10
N LEU A 34 4.40 -10.68 -12.89
CA LEU A 34 5.01 -10.21 -11.64
C LEU A 34 4.82 -8.70 -11.42
N LEU A 35 4.93 -7.90 -12.48
CA LEU A 35 4.68 -6.45 -12.40
C LEU A 35 3.21 -6.11 -12.18
N GLU A 36 2.29 -6.90 -12.73
CA GLU A 36 0.86 -6.78 -12.45
C GLU A 36 0.57 -7.07 -10.97
N GLN A 37 1.12 -8.15 -10.43
CA GLN A 37 1.02 -8.45 -9.00
C GLN A 37 1.60 -7.32 -8.13
N ALA A 38 2.74 -6.73 -8.53
CA ALA A 38 3.32 -5.59 -7.83
C ALA A 38 2.36 -4.39 -7.78
N LYS A 39 1.72 -4.07 -8.91
CA LYS A 39 0.74 -2.99 -9.03
C LYS A 39 -0.46 -3.21 -8.10
N ASP A 40 -0.97 -4.44 -8.03
CA ASP A 40 -2.11 -4.77 -7.16
C ASP A 40 -1.78 -4.57 -5.67
N TRP A 41 -0.58 -4.95 -5.25
CA TRP A 41 -0.12 -4.71 -3.88
C TRP A 41 0.06 -3.22 -3.58
N GLU A 42 0.51 -2.42 -4.55
CA GLU A 42 0.57 -0.97 -4.36
C GLU A 42 -0.80 -0.32 -4.27
N ALA A 43 -1.77 -0.77 -5.07
CA ALA A 43 -3.13 -0.28 -4.99
C ALA A 43 -3.73 -0.54 -3.59
N ARG A 44 -3.47 -1.72 -3.02
CA ARG A 44 -3.86 -2.03 -1.62
C ARG A 44 -3.17 -1.11 -0.61
N ALA A 45 -1.88 -0.84 -0.79
CA ALA A 45 -1.13 0.07 0.08
C ALA A 45 -1.65 1.52 -0.01
N LEU A 46 -2.04 1.95 -1.21
CA LEU A 46 -2.61 3.27 -1.44
C LEU A 46 -3.98 3.39 -0.75
N SER A 47 -4.84 2.39 -0.91
CA SER A 47 -6.17 2.37 -0.27
C SER A 47 -6.08 2.41 1.27
N GLU A 48 -5.15 1.69 1.88
CA GLU A 48 -4.89 1.77 3.32
C GLU A 48 -4.42 3.16 3.75
N LEU A 49 -3.53 3.78 2.96
CA LEU A 49 -3.02 5.11 3.26
C LEU A 49 -4.11 6.18 3.13
N GLU A 50 -4.97 6.08 2.12
CA GLU A 50 -6.15 6.93 1.94
C GLU A 50 -7.11 6.80 3.12
N ALA A 51 -7.39 5.56 3.56
CA ALA A 51 -8.24 5.30 4.73
C ALA A 51 -7.64 5.91 6.03
N TYR A 52 -6.33 5.82 6.21
CA TYR A 52 -5.65 6.47 7.34
C TYR A 52 -5.85 7.98 7.35
N PHE A 53 -5.68 8.63 6.18
CA PHE A 53 -5.85 10.08 6.08
C PHE A 53 -7.30 10.52 6.22
N ALA A 54 -8.26 9.76 5.67
CA ALA A 54 -9.69 10.02 5.87
C ALA A 54 -10.06 9.98 7.35
N LEU A 55 -9.67 8.90 8.05
CA LEU A 55 -9.89 8.77 9.50
C LEU A 55 -9.28 9.94 10.27
N ARG A 56 -8.04 10.33 9.96
CA ARG A 56 -7.37 11.44 10.63
C ARG A 56 -8.01 12.80 10.34
N ALA A 57 -8.50 13.03 9.13
CA ALA A 57 -9.22 14.25 8.77
C ALA A 57 -10.56 14.34 9.51
N ASP A 58 -11.29 13.24 9.59
CA ASP A 58 -12.55 13.15 10.34
C ASP A 58 -12.35 13.44 11.83
N TYR A 59 -11.23 12.99 12.42
CA TYR A 59 -10.88 13.34 13.81
C TYR A 59 -10.48 14.81 14.00
N ALA A 60 -9.95 15.48 12.97
CA ALA A 60 -9.50 16.86 13.07
C ALA A 60 -10.66 17.87 12.89
N ALA A 61 -11.71 17.51 12.16
CA ALA A 61 -12.83 18.40 11.87
C ALA A 61 -13.59 18.93 13.11
N PRO A 62 -13.87 18.13 14.16
CA PRO A 62 -14.54 18.60 15.38
C PRO A 62 -13.64 19.44 16.31
N LEU A 63 -12.32 19.39 16.15
CA LEU A 63 -11.37 20.14 16.99
C LEU A 63 -11.08 21.55 16.46
N ALA A 64 -11.48 21.84 15.22
CA ALA A 64 -11.27 23.12 14.55
C ALA A 64 -12.51 24.04 14.55
N ALA A 65 -13.63 23.57 15.11
CA ALA A 65 -14.91 24.29 15.22
C ALA A 65 -15.14 24.80 16.65
#